data_AF-A0A495A2P8-F1
#
_entry.id   AF-A0A495A2P8-F1
#
_cell.length_a   1.000
_cell.length_b   1.000
_cell.length_c   1.000
_cell.angle_alpha   90.00
_cell.angle_beta   90.00
_cell.angle_gamma   90.00
#
_symmetry.space_group_name_H-M   'P 1'
#
loop_
_entity.id
_entity.type
_entity.pdbx_description
1 polymer ?
#
loop_
_entity_poly.entity_id
_entity_poly.type
_entity_poly.pdbx_seq_one_letter_code
_entity_poly.pdbx_strand_id
1 'polypeptide(L)'
;MESMPAGFWVLYGIILSLVLISSIIYWVIRKFSPLAAIALIFSLLLPLISFVYTVQRTEGSPYEYIMIQLQADHWLAIFIAVGYVYISIWLLIVLADLLIKAYKIPYVYDRLNWLGNKIAHYWNRYIYQHMKRWLLVIKEKLSNKKNKNELHEEPRKESQ
;
A
#
# COMPACT_ATOMS: atom_id res chain seq x y z
N MET A 1 -19.91 -22.25 14.72
CA MET A 1 -19.31 -20.91 14.48
C MET A 1 -18.02 -21.11 13.72
N GLU A 2 -18.03 -20.89 12.41
CA GLU A 2 -16.78 -20.89 11.65
C GLU A 2 -15.99 -19.65 12.04
N SER A 3 -14.90 -19.86 12.78
CA SER A 3 -13.98 -18.79 13.16
C SER A 3 -12.92 -18.63 12.07
N MET A 4 -12.46 -17.39 11.87
CA MET A 4 -11.32 -17.14 10.99
C MET A 4 -10.08 -17.90 11.48
N PRO A 5 -9.19 -18.32 10.57
CA PRO A 5 -7.97 -19.03 10.93
C PRO A 5 -7.20 -18.31 12.03
N ALA A 6 -6.64 -19.05 12.99
CA ALA A 6 -5.89 -18.47 14.11
C ALA A 6 -4.79 -17.49 13.66
N GLY A 7 -4.16 -17.75 12.50
CA GLY A 7 -3.15 -16.86 11.91
C GLY A 7 -3.66 -15.46 11.58
N PHE A 8 -4.94 -15.31 11.21
CA PHE A 8 -5.54 -14.00 10.95
C PHE A 8 -5.60 -13.16 12.23
N TRP A 9 -6.04 -13.75 13.34
CA TRP A 9 -6.12 -13.06 14.63
C TRP A 9 -4.75 -12.63 15.16
N VAL A 10 -3.74 -13.48 14.98
CA VAL A 10 -2.35 -13.16 15.34
C VAL A 10 -1.83 -11.98 14.53
N LEU A 11 -2.01 -12.00 13.20
CA LEU A 11 -1.60 -10.90 12.32
C LEU A 11 -2.33 -9.60 12.66
N TYR A 12 -3.64 -9.69 12.90
CA TYR A 12 -4.47 -8.56 13.31
C TYR A 12 -3.96 -7.92 14.62
N GLY A 13 -3.68 -8.75 15.64
CA GLY A 13 -3.12 -8.30 16.91
C GLY A 13 -1.77 -7.61 16.74
N ILE A 14 -0.86 -8.19 15.93
CA ILE A 14 0.45 -7.61 15.66
C ILE A 14 0.34 -6.22 15.02
N ILE A 15 -0.49 -6.08 13.97
CA ILE A 15 -0.71 -4.80 13.29
C ILE A 15 -1.28 -3.77 14.27
N LEU A 16 -2.29 -4.16 15.06
CA LEU A 16 -2.93 -3.27 16.01
C LEU A 16 -1.96 -2.81 17.11
N SER A 17 -1.14 -3.72 17.65
CA SER A 17 -0.09 -3.39 18.61
C SER A 17 0.97 -2.46 18.01
N LEU A 18 1.42 -2.70 16.78
CA LEU A 18 2.36 -1.82 16.07
C LEU A 18 1.81 -0.39 15.94
N VAL A 19 0.55 -0.26 15.55
CA VAL A 19 -0.13 1.04 15.40
C VAL A 19 -0.25 1.73 16.76
N LEU A 20 -0.63 0.99 17.81
CA LEU A 20 -0.79 1.54 19.15
C LEU A 20 0.54 2.03 19.71
N ILE A 21 1.59 1.20 19.67
CA ILE A 21 2.93 1.54 20.16
C ILE A 21 3.51 2.72 19.37
N SER A 22 3.43 2.68 18.03
CA SER A 22 3.93 3.77 17.19
C SER A 22 3.18 5.07 17.45
N SER A 23 1.85 5.05 17.57
CA SER A 23 1.06 6.24 17.86
C SER A 23 1.46 6.87 19.20
N ILE A 24 1.66 6.05 20.25
CA ILE A 24 2.15 6.54 21.54
C ILE A 24 3.53 7.19 21.41
N ILE A 25 4.49 6.52 20.76
CA ILE A 25 5.85 7.04 20.60
C ILE A 25 5.84 8.39 19.87
N TYR A 26 5.13 8.50 18.75
CA TYR A 26 5.07 9.73 17.96
C TYR A 26 4.34 10.85 18.70
N TRP A 27 3.30 10.52 19.46
CA TRP A 27 2.60 11.47 20.31
C TRP A 27 3.51 12.03 21.42
N VAL A 28 4.28 11.16 22.10
CA VAL A 28 5.26 11.57 23.13
C VAL A 28 6.38 12.44 22.55
N ILE A 29 6.87 12.12 21.35
CA ILE A 29 7.89 12.92 20.64
C ILE A 29 7.30 14.23 20.09
N ARG A 30 5.98 14.46 20.25
CA ARG A 30 5.21 15.59 19.66
C ARG A 30 5.35 15.71 18.14
N LYS A 31 5.80 14.66 17.47
CA LYS A 31 5.93 14.63 16.00
C LYS A 31 4.62 14.08 15.43
N PHE A 32 3.99 14.84 14.53
CA PHE A 32 2.65 14.51 14.01
C PHE A 32 1.58 14.40 15.11
N SER A 33 1.67 15.21 16.17
CA SER A 33 0.85 15.14 17.38
C SER A 33 -0.66 14.92 17.15
N PRO A 34 -1.37 15.69 16.30
CA PRO A 34 -2.80 15.44 16.07
C PRO A 34 -3.08 14.15 15.30
N LEU A 35 -2.27 13.80 14.29
CA LEU A 35 -2.45 12.55 13.53
C LEU A 35 -2.16 11.32 14.41
N ALA A 36 -1.16 11.41 15.28
CA ALA A 36 -0.81 10.36 16.23
C ALA A 36 -1.92 10.14 17.26
N ALA A 37 -2.52 11.23 17.76
CA ALA A 37 -3.66 11.14 18.68
C ALA A 37 -4.89 10.49 18.02
N ILE A 38 -5.19 10.86 16.77
CA ILE A 38 -6.28 10.23 16.01
C ILE A 38 -5.98 8.73 15.76
N ALA A 39 -4.73 8.39 15.42
CA ALA A 39 -4.31 7.00 15.23
C ALA A 39 -4.44 6.17 16.51
N LEU A 40 -4.09 6.76 17.66
CA LEU A 40 -4.26 6.14 18.97
C LEU A 40 -5.73 5.87 19.27
N ILE A 41 -6.61 6.87 19.07
CA ILE A 41 -8.05 6.72 19.26
C ILE A 41 -8.60 5.64 18.33
N PHE A 42 -8.28 5.68 17.03
CA PHE A 42 -8.76 4.68 16.09
C PHE A 42 -8.23 3.27 16.36
N SER A 43 -6.99 3.12 16.84
CA SER A 43 -6.44 1.82 17.22
C SER A 43 -7.24 1.13 18.33
N LEU A 44 -7.83 1.91 19.24
CA LEU A 44 -8.71 1.41 20.30
C LEU A 44 -10.17 1.31 19.86
N LEU A 45 -10.63 2.30 19.10
CA LEU A 45 -12.04 2.44 18.71
C LEU A 45 -12.45 1.44 17.63
N LEU A 46 -11.60 1.19 16.62
CA LEU A 46 -11.89 0.26 15.54
C LEU A 46 -12.10 -1.19 15.99
N PRO A 47 -11.22 -1.81 16.81
CA PRO A 47 -11.49 -3.17 17.30
C PRO A 47 -12.75 -3.22 18.15
N LEU A 48 -13.03 -2.18 18.95
CA LEU A 48 -14.24 -2.11 19.76
C LEU A 48 -15.51 -2.03 18.91
N ILE A 49 -15.56 -1.11 17.94
CA ILE A 49 -16.71 -0.94 17.05
C ILE A 49 -16.87 -2.18 16.17
N SER A 50 -15.79 -2.70 15.59
CA SER A 50 -15.83 -3.92 14.79
C SER A 50 -16.34 -5.11 15.60
N PHE A 51 -15.98 -5.21 16.88
CA PHE A 51 -16.49 -6.25 17.76
C PHE A 51 -17.99 -6.09 18.00
N VAL A 52 -18.45 -4.92 18.47
CA VAL A 52 -19.88 -4.64 18.71
C VAL A 52 -20.72 -4.83 17.45
N TYR A 53 -20.16 -4.49 16.29
CA TYR A 53 -20.85 -4.59 15.01
C TYR A 53 -20.98 -6.03 14.52
N THR A 54 -19.93 -6.83 14.68
CA THR A 54 -19.91 -8.23 14.22
C THR A 54 -20.66 -9.19 15.15
N VAL A 55 -20.84 -8.83 16.42
CA VAL A 55 -21.68 -9.57 17.38
C VAL A 55 -23.16 -9.56 16.97
N GLN A 56 -23.61 -8.56 16.23
CA GLN A 56 -24.99 -8.47 15.74
C GLN A 56 -25.28 -9.39 14.55
N ARG A 57 -24.26 -10.09 14.01
CA ARG A 57 -24.47 -10.99 12.87
C ARG A 57 -25.28 -12.20 13.30
N THR A 58 -26.19 -12.63 12.44
CA THR A 58 -26.90 -13.90 12.57
C THR A 58 -26.05 -15.05 12.03
N GLU A 59 -25.38 -14.91 10.87
CA GLU A 59 -24.59 -15.96 10.19
C GLU A 59 -23.42 -15.38 9.36
N GLY A 60 -22.52 -16.22 8.80
CA GLY A 60 -21.39 -15.81 7.93
C GLY A 60 -20.04 -15.48 8.61
N SER A 61 -18.97 -15.16 7.89
CA SER A 61 -17.72 -14.70 8.56
C SER A 61 -17.83 -13.22 9.00
N PRO A 62 -17.10 -12.78 10.05
CA PRO A 62 -17.13 -11.37 10.48
C PRO A 62 -16.73 -10.37 9.37
N TYR A 63 -15.82 -10.79 8.49
CA TYR A 63 -15.36 -9.98 7.37
C TYR A 63 -16.40 -9.87 6.26
N GLU A 64 -17.02 -11.00 5.88
CA GLU A 64 -18.09 -10.99 4.89
C GLU A 64 -19.27 -10.15 5.36
N TYR A 65 -19.62 -10.23 6.66
CA TYR A 65 -20.66 -9.40 7.24
C TYR A 65 -20.36 -7.91 7.07
N ILE A 66 -19.14 -7.46 7.38
CA ILE A 66 -18.75 -6.05 7.18
C ILE A 66 -18.78 -5.67 5.70
N MET A 67 -18.35 -6.57 4.79
CA MET A 67 -18.34 -6.30 3.35
C MET A 67 -19.76 -6.16 2.78
N ILE A 68 -20.68 -7.06 3.16
CA ILE A 68 -22.09 -6.99 2.75
C ILE A 68 -22.72 -5.70 3.27
N GLN A 69 -22.45 -5.36 4.53
CA GLN A 69 -23.02 -4.16 5.14
C GLN A 69 -22.40 -2.86 4.61
N LEU A 70 -21.17 -2.92 4.10
CA LEU A 70 -20.54 -1.82 3.37
C LEU A 70 -21.22 -1.59 2.01
N GLN A 71 -21.60 -2.66 1.31
CA GLN A 71 -22.38 -2.56 0.07
C GLN A 71 -23.82 -2.07 0.32
N ALA A 72 -24.35 -2.31 1.52
CA ALA A 72 -25.65 -1.80 1.95
C ALA A 72 -25.59 -0.36 2.51
N ASP A 73 -24.49 0.37 2.26
CA ASP A 73 -24.27 1.76 2.68
C ASP A 73 -24.46 2.04 4.18
N HIS A 74 -24.19 1.05 5.03
CA HIS A 74 -24.37 1.23 6.46
C HIS A 74 -23.26 2.10 7.06
N TRP A 75 -23.63 3.19 7.72
CA TRP A 75 -22.71 4.19 8.28
C TRP A 75 -21.57 3.60 9.13
N LEU A 76 -21.87 2.64 9.99
CA LEU A 76 -20.86 1.96 10.82
C LEU A 76 -19.86 1.13 9.99
N ALA A 77 -20.29 0.46 8.92
CA ALA A 77 -19.40 -0.30 8.04
C ALA A 77 -18.45 0.64 7.28
N ILE A 78 -18.97 1.78 6.81
CA ILE A 78 -18.18 2.84 6.16
C ILE A 78 -17.15 3.41 7.15
N PHE A 79 -17.56 3.71 8.40
CA PHE A 79 -16.65 4.19 9.43
C PHE A 79 -15.51 3.21 9.72
N ILE A 80 -15.84 1.91 9.84
CA ILE A 80 -14.84 0.85 10.01
C ILE A 80 -13.87 0.82 8.82
N ALA A 81 -14.37 0.86 7.60
CA ALA A 81 -13.55 0.84 6.38
C ALA A 81 -12.60 2.05 6.30
N VAL A 82 -13.12 3.26 6.51
CA VAL A 82 -12.32 4.49 6.52
C VAL A 82 -11.26 4.45 7.62
N GLY A 83 -11.60 3.94 8.81
CA GLY A 83 -10.64 3.79 9.89
C GLY A 83 -9.50 2.82 9.56
N TYR A 84 -9.78 1.69 8.89
CA TYR A 84 -8.73 0.79 8.42
C TYR A 84 -7.84 1.42 7.33
N VAL A 85 -8.42 2.21 6.44
CA VAL A 85 -7.64 3.00 5.46
C VAL A 85 -6.72 3.99 6.19
N TYR A 86 -7.23 4.68 7.20
CA TYR A 86 -6.43 5.60 8.01
C TYR A 86 -5.27 4.89 8.72
N ILE A 87 -5.54 3.76 9.36
CA ILE A 87 -4.49 2.93 10.01
C ILE A 87 -3.42 2.52 9.00
N SER A 88 -3.83 2.13 7.78
CA SER A 88 -2.90 1.72 6.73
C SER A 88 -1.98 2.87 6.31
N ILE A 89 -2.53 4.07 6.13
CA ILE A 89 -1.75 5.27 5.81
C ILE A 89 -0.80 5.63 6.96
N TRP A 90 -1.28 5.59 8.20
CA TRP A 90 -0.45 5.84 9.38
C TRP A 90 0.74 4.89 9.46
N LEU A 91 0.51 3.60 9.22
CA LEU A 91 1.57 2.59 9.23
C LEU A 91 2.62 2.86 8.15
N LEU A 92 2.21 3.29 6.95
CA LEU A 92 3.14 3.68 5.89
C LEU A 92 4.00 4.89 6.28
N ILE A 93 3.42 5.90 6.94
CA ILE A 93 4.15 7.08 7.42
C ILE A 93 5.19 6.67 8.47
N VAL A 94 4.77 5.86 9.45
CA VAL A 94 5.67 5.36 10.51
C VAL A 94 6.80 4.53 9.91
N LEU A 95 6.48 3.64 8.95
CA LEU A 95 7.45 2.80 8.27
C LEU A 95 8.44 3.64 7.47
N ALA A 96 7.97 4.65 6.72
CA ALA A 96 8.84 5.55 5.97
C ALA A 96 9.80 6.33 6.88
N ASP A 97 9.31 6.88 8.00
CA ASP A 97 10.17 7.61 8.95
C ASP A 97 11.17 6.68 9.65
N LEU A 98 10.76 5.45 9.98
CA LEU A 98 11.67 4.41 10.49
C LEU A 98 12.74 4.05 9.47
N LEU A 99 12.38 3.89 8.19
CA LEU A 99 13.32 3.61 7.11
C LEU A 99 14.33 4.76 6.93
N ILE A 100 13.88 6.01 6.98
CA ILE A 100 14.77 7.18 6.88
C ILE A 100 15.74 7.21 8.06
N LYS A 101 15.27 6.95 9.28
CA LYS A 101 16.12 6.87 10.47
C LYS A 101 17.09 5.70 10.38
N ALA A 102 16.62 4.53 9.96
CA ALA A 102 17.45 3.34 9.78
C ALA A 102 18.54 3.59 8.72
N TYR A 103 18.22 4.28 7.64
CA TYR A 103 19.18 4.62 6.59
C TYR A 103 20.26 5.61 7.06
N LYS A 104 19.95 6.49 8.01
CA LYS A 104 20.95 7.38 8.63
C LYS A 104 21.94 6.63 9.54
N ILE A 105 21.66 5.38 9.93
CA ILE A 105 22.59 4.58 10.73
C ILE A 105 23.67 4.03 9.78
N PRO A 106 24.96 4.40 9.97
CA PRO A 106 26.03 4.02 9.04
C PRO A 106 26.17 2.50 8.89
N TYR A 107 25.94 1.75 9.98
CA TYR A 107 25.99 0.29 9.98
C TYR A 107 24.93 -0.38 9.09
N VAL A 108 23.72 0.20 9.01
CA VAL A 108 22.63 -0.33 8.20
C VAL A 108 22.83 0.01 6.73
N TYR A 109 23.32 1.22 6.45
CA TYR A 109 23.70 1.65 5.11
C TYR A 109 24.72 0.72 4.47
N ASP A 110 25.79 0.36 5.18
CA ASP A 110 26.84 -0.52 4.63
C ASP A 110 26.33 -1.93 4.31
N ARG A 111 25.46 -2.51 5.16
CA ARG A 111 24.84 -3.82 4.88
C ARG A 111 23.86 -3.79 3.72
N LEU A 112 23.03 -2.74 3.62
CA LEU A 112 22.08 -2.57 2.52
C LEU A 112 22.80 -2.30 1.20
N ASN A 113 23.87 -1.51 1.22
CA ASN A 113 24.69 -1.28 0.04
C ASN A 113 25.43 -2.56 -0.39
N TRP A 114 25.88 -3.39 0.57
CA TRP A 114 26.45 -4.71 0.26
C TRP A 114 25.42 -5.65 -0.39
N LEU A 115 24.19 -5.75 0.16
CA LEU A 115 23.11 -6.52 -0.45
C LEU A 115 22.70 -5.96 -1.82
N GLY A 116 22.59 -4.64 -1.92
CA GLY A 116 22.27 -3.91 -3.15
C GLY A 116 23.30 -4.18 -4.23
N ASN A 117 24.60 -4.11 -3.94
CA ASN A 117 25.67 -4.45 -4.87
C ASN A 117 25.62 -5.93 -5.27
N LYS A 118 25.31 -6.82 -4.35
CA LYS A 118 25.16 -8.25 -4.65
C LYS A 118 24.01 -8.49 -5.62
N ILE A 119 22.84 -7.89 -5.37
CA ILE A 119 21.66 -7.98 -6.22
C ILE A 119 21.87 -7.27 -7.55
N ALA A 120 22.52 -6.10 -7.55
CA ALA A 120 22.89 -5.36 -8.76
C ALA A 120 23.80 -6.19 -9.66
N HIS A 121 24.70 -7.00 -9.08
CA HIS A 121 25.54 -7.90 -9.85
C HIS A 121 24.73 -9.00 -10.57
N TYR A 122 23.66 -9.50 -9.96
CA TYR A 122 22.71 -10.43 -10.60
C TYR A 122 21.80 -9.73 -11.62
N TRP A 123 21.30 -8.54 -11.29
CA TRP A 123 20.42 -7.73 -12.14
C TRP A 123 21.12 -7.23 -13.41
N ASN A 124 22.35 -6.74 -13.30
CA ASN A 124 23.12 -6.21 -14.42
C ASN A 124 23.37 -7.28 -15.49
N ARG A 125 23.54 -8.54 -15.08
CA ARG A 125 23.79 -9.65 -16.01
C ARG A 125 22.53 -10.06 -16.78
N TYR A 126 21.35 -9.97 -16.16
CA TYR A 126 20.11 -10.52 -16.73
C TYR A 126 19.20 -9.44 -17.37
N ILE A 127 19.06 -8.28 -16.71
CA ILE A 127 18.05 -7.28 -17.07
C ILE A 127 18.59 -6.26 -18.07
N TYR A 128 19.88 -5.91 -18.01
CA TYR A 128 20.46 -4.91 -18.94
C TYR A 128 20.36 -5.36 -20.40
N GLN A 129 20.64 -6.64 -20.69
CA GLN A 129 20.56 -7.17 -22.05
C GLN A 129 19.11 -7.26 -22.55
N HIS A 130 18.18 -7.74 -21.71
CA HIS A 130 16.77 -7.86 -22.07
C HIS A 130 16.11 -6.50 -22.28
N MET A 131 16.38 -5.54 -21.40
CA MET A 131 15.79 -4.21 -21.43
C MET A 131 16.30 -3.40 -22.63
N LYS A 132 17.58 -3.55 -23.01
CA LYS A 132 18.13 -2.93 -24.23
C LYS A 132 17.46 -3.47 -25.51
N ARG A 133 17.23 -4.78 -25.60
CA ARG A 133 16.48 -5.38 -26.72
C ARG A 133 15.05 -4.90 -26.77
N TRP A 134 14.38 -4.84 -25.63
CA TRP A 134 12.98 -4.39 -25.55
C TRP A 134 12.81 -2.91 -25.91
N LEU A 135 13.75 -2.05 -25.47
CA LEU A 135 13.79 -0.62 -25.85
C LEU A 135 13.96 -0.41 -27.35
N LEU A 136 14.78 -1.22 -28.02
CA LEU A 136 14.94 -1.16 -29.48
C LEU A 136 13.63 -1.50 -30.19
N VAL A 137 12.95 -2.56 -29.76
CA VAL A 137 11.64 -2.96 -30.33
C VAL A 137 10.58 -1.87 -30.14
N ILE A 138 10.55 -1.21 -28.99
CA ILE A 138 9.62 -0.10 -28.74
C ILE A 138 9.94 1.11 -29.62
N LYS A 139 11.21 1.48 -29.71
CA LYS A 139 11.64 2.62 -30.52
C LYS A 139 11.27 2.39 -31.99
N GLU A 140 11.46 1.17 -32.49
CA GLU A 140 11.06 0.77 -33.83
C GLU A 140 9.54 0.84 -34.03
N LYS A 141 8.73 0.31 -33.09
CA LYS A 141 7.26 0.42 -33.14
C LYS A 141 6.77 1.87 -33.12
N LEU A 142 7.37 2.73 -32.31
CA LEU A 142 7.03 4.15 -32.25
C LEU A 142 7.38 4.88 -33.54
N SER A 143 8.55 4.61 -34.11
CA SER A 143 8.97 5.14 -35.42
C SER A 143 8.02 4.71 -36.53
N ASN A 144 7.62 3.43 -36.56
CA ASN A 144 6.71 2.90 -37.57
C ASN A 144 5.29 3.48 -37.42
N LYS A 145 4.83 3.70 -36.18
CA LYS A 145 3.55 4.36 -35.89
C LYS A 145 3.54 5.82 -36.35
N LYS A 146 4.67 6.54 -36.19
CA LYS A 146 4.80 7.93 -36.66
C LYS A 146 4.73 8.00 -38.20
N ASN A 147 5.48 7.15 -38.91
CA ASN A 147 5.43 7.07 -40.38
C ASN A 147 4.03 6.74 -40.92
N LYS A 148 3.29 5.84 -40.25
CA LYS A 148 1.94 5.45 -40.67
C LYS A 148 0.91 6.59 -40.51
N ASN A 149 1.10 7.45 -39.53
CA ASN A 149 0.23 8.61 -39.32
C ASN A 149 0.51 9.71 -40.34
N GLU A 150 1.78 9.94 -40.70
CA GLU A 150 2.17 10.91 -41.74
C GLU A 150 1.68 10.47 -43.14
N LEU A 151 1.62 9.16 -43.43
CA LEU A 151 1.07 8.63 -44.69
C LEU A 151 -0.47 8.75 -44.79
N HIS A 152 -1.18 8.88 -43.67
CA HIS A 152 -2.64 9.06 -43.65
C HIS A 152 -3.08 10.54 -43.60
N GLU A 153 -2.14 11.47 -43.41
CA GLU A 153 -2.38 12.92 -43.43
C GLU A 153 -2.04 13.59 -44.78
N GLU A 154 -1.63 12.83 -45.80
CA GLU A 154 -1.49 13.37 -47.16
C GLU A 154 -2.88 13.79 -47.68
N PRO A 155 -3.07 15.09 -47.98
CA PRO A 155 -4.39 15.67 -48.01
C PRO A 155 -5.15 15.28 -49.27
N ARG A 156 -6.39 14.85 -49.04
CA ARG A 156 -7.55 15.04 -49.91
C ARG A 156 -7.68 16.54 -50.23
N LYS A 157 -6.83 17.05 -51.10
CA LYS A 157 -6.84 18.39 -51.72
C LYS A 157 -6.53 18.24 -53.21
N GLU A 158 -7.36 17.52 -53.94
CA GLU A 158 -7.47 17.66 -55.39
C GLU A 158 -8.80 17.08 -55.88
N SER A 159 -9.81 17.97 -55.91
CA SER A 159 -11.02 17.92 -56.75
C SER A 159 -11.72 19.24 -56.47
N GLN A 160 -11.43 20.31 -57.23
CA GLN A 160 -12.17 20.67 -58.45
C GLN A 160 -13.68 20.52 -58.28
#